data_AF-A0A946U737-F1
#
_entry.id   AF-A0A946U737-F1
#
_cell.length_a   1.000
_cell.length_b   1.000
_cell.length_c   1.000
_cell.angle_alpha   90.00
_cell.angle_beta   90.00
_cell.angle_gamma   90.00
#
_symmetry.space_group_name_H-M   'P 1'
#
loop_
_entity.id
_entity.type
_entity.pdbx_description
1 polymer ?
#
loop_
_entity_poly.entity_id
_entity_poly.type
_entity_poly.pdbx_seq_one_letter_code
_entity_poly.pdbx_strand_id
1 'polypeptide(L)'
;MITLVVLAGAQLAAFFSKGRFETHSALRPLWIFFSAIALADWFSFCGAMWLLAFVSFCALREYLSLVDIRLEDRWGILASYLSIPFMFYLIQIEWYGFFIIAIPVYV
;
A
#
# COMPACT_ATOMS: atom_id res chain seq x y z
N MET A 1 12.86 12.88 21.26
CA MET A 1 12.36 12.47 19.94
C MET A 1 11.85 11.03 19.95
N ILE A 2 12.67 10.05 20.39
CA ILE A 2 12.31 8.63 20.48
C ILE A 2 11.15 8.34 21.47
N THR A 3 11.06 9.07 22.58
CA THR A 3 10.00 8.92 23.59
C THR A 3 8.62 9.44 23.16
N LEU A 4 8.56 10.44 22.26
CA LEU A 4 7.30 10.95 21.70
C LEU A 4 6.72 9.98 20.66
N VAL A 5 7.60 9.27 19.94
CA VAL A 5 7.21 8.16 19.07
C VAL A 5 6.56 7.07 19.92
N VAL A 6 7.24 6.52 20.93
CA VAL A 6 6.71 5.43 21.78
C VAL A 6 5.35 5.78 22.43
N LEU A 7 5.14 7.02 22.87
CA LEU A 7 3.88 7.48 23.46
C LEU A 7 2.74 7.61 22.44
N ALA A 8 3.00 8.06 21.21
CA ALA A 8 1.99 8.09 20.15
C ALA A 8 1.56 6.66 19.74
N GLY A 9 2.47 5.69 19.80
CA GLY A 9 2.19 4.29 19.45
C GLY A 9 1.34 3.58 20.49
N ALA A 10 1.57 3.90 21.77
CA ALA A 10 0.71 3.46 22.86
C ALA A 10 -0.72 4.05 22.73
N GLN A 11 -0.85 5.30 22.27
CA GLN A 11 -2.16 5.93 22.03
C GLN A 11 -2.89 5.32 20.82
N LEU A 12 -2.17 4.93 19.76
CA LEU A 12 -2.75 4.36 18.53
C LEU A 12 -3.18 2.90 18.72
N ALA A 13 -2.42 2.11 19.50
CA ALA A 13 -2.83 0.78 19.95
C ALA A 13 -4.08 0.83 20.86
N ALA A 14 -4.17 1.86 21.73
CA ALA A 14 -5.35 2.10 22.55
C ALA A 14 -6.58 2.58 21.75
N PHE A 15 -6.36 3.30 20.63
CA PHE A 15 -7.42 3.70 19.71
C PHE A 15 -8.01 2.49 18.96
N PHE A 16 -7.17 1.54 18.54
CA PHE A 16 -7.60 0.34 17.82
C PHE A 16 -8.33 -0.69 18.68
N SER A 17 -8.01 -0.79 19.98
CA SER A 17 -8.67 -1.76 20.86
C SER A 17 -10.14 -1.41 21.19
N LYS A 18 -10.56 -0.16 20.99
CA LYS A 18 -11.88 0.33 21.42
C LYS A 18 -12.93 0.43 20.30
N GLY A 19 -12.55 0.17 19.05
CA GLY A 19 -13.43 0.25 17.89
C GLY A 19 -14.34 -0.97 17.72
N ARG A 20 -15.28 -1.19 18.64
CA ARG A 20 -16.48 -2.00 18.35
C ARG A 20 -17.42 -1.22 17.43
N PHE A 21 -16.94 -0.88 16.24
CA PHE A 21 -17.82 -0.31 15.23
C PHE A 21 -18.61 -1.48 14.65
N GLU A 22 -19.94 -1.41 14.76
CA GLU A 22 -20.85 -2.27 13.99
C GLU A 22 -20.71 -1.91 12.51
N THR A 23 -19.57 -2.25 11.93
CA THR A 23 -19.24 -1.93 10.54
C THR A 23 -19.76 -3.03 9.63
N HIS A 24 -20.44 -2.61 8.57
CA HIS A 24 -20.76 -3.42 7.40
C HIS A 24 -19.53 -4.25 6.99
N SER A 25 -19.74 -5.51 6.61
CA SER A 25 -18.69 -6.52 6.33
C SER A 25 -17.58 -6.02 5.40
N ALA A 26 -17.87 -5.08 4.49
CA ALA A 26 -16.93 -4.49 3.54
C ALA A 26 -15.82 -3.64 4.16
N LEU A 27 -15.98 -3.12 5.40
CA LEU A 27 -14.98 -2.24 6.03
C LEU A 27 -13.94 -3.02 6.84
N ARG A 28 -14.24 -4.27 7.24
CA ARG A 28 -13.32 -5.08 8.05
C ARG A 28 -11.94 -5.27 7.38
N PRO A 29 -11.83 -5.59 6.08
CA PRO A 29 -10.53 -5.75 5.42
C PRO A 29 -9.73 -4.44 5.35
N LEU A 30 -10.42 -3.31 5.14
CA LEU A 30 -9.81 -1.98 5.11
C LEU A 30 -9.14 -1.64 6.44
N TRP A 31 -9.81 -1.90 7.56
CA TRP A 31 -9.23 -1.66 8.89
C TRP A 31 -8.00 -2.54 9.16
N ILE A 32 -8.02 -3.80 8.70
CA ILE A 32 -6.86 -4.71 8.82
C ILE A 32 -5.68 -4.18 7.99
N PHE A 33 -5.92 -3.72 6.76
CA PHE A 33 -4.89 -3.13 5.91
C PHE A 33 -4.25 -1.87 6.53
N PHE A 34 -5.07 -0.93 7.00
CA PHE A 34 -4.55 0.30 7.63
C PHE A 34 -3.77 0.00 8.91
N SER A 35 -4.24 -0.92 9.75
CA SER A 35 -3.51 -1.32 10.97
C SER A 35 -2.17 -1.98 10.65
N ALA A 36 -2.11 -2.85 9.65
CA ALA A 36 -0.88 -3.53 9.25
C ALA A 36 0.18 -2.53 8.74
N ILE A 37 -0.22 -1.53 7.94
CA ILE A 37 0.70 -0.49 7.47
C ILE A 37 1.18 0.40 8.61
N ALA A 38 0.27 0.84 9.50
CA ALA A 38 0.62 1.68 10.63
C ALA A 38 1.62 0.96 11.57
N LEU A 39 1.45 -0.35 11.77
CA LEU A 39 2.40 -1.17 12.54
C LEU A 39 3.75 -1.35 11.83
N ALA A 40 3.77 -1.47 10.50
CA ALA A 40 5.00 -1.60 9.73
C ALA A 40 5.82 -0.30 9.74
N ASP A 41 5.16 0.85 9.59
CA ASP A 41 5.78 2.18 9.63
C ASP A 41 6.39 2.49 11.00
N TRP A 42 5.77 1.95 12.05
CA TRP A 42 6.27 2.04 13.41
C TRP A 42 7.70 1.50 13.59
N PHE A 43 8.04 0.45 12.85
CA PHE A 43 9.35 -0.21 12.93
C PHE A 43 10.38 0.48 12.03
N SER A 44 10.01 0.74 10.77
CA SER A 44 10.88 1.40 9.79
C SER A 44 10.10 1.80 8.54
N PHE A 45 10.38 2.98 8.01
CA PHE A 45 9.87 3.45 6.71
C PHE A 45 10.12 2.44 5.59
N CYS A 46 11.30 1.81 5.58
CA CYS A 46 11.65 0.81 4.57
C CYS A 46 10.76 -0.44 4.69
N GLY A 47 10.41 -0.84 5.93
CA GLY A 47 9.51 -1.95 6.19
C GLY A 47 8.08 -1.69 5.72
N ALA A 48 7.53 -0.51 6.02
CA ALA A 48 6.22 -0.09 5.52
C ALA A 48 6.17 -0.05 4.00
N MET A 49 7.23 0.47 3.38
CA MET A 49 7.35 0.56 1.93
C MET A 49 7.33 -0.82 1.27
N TRP A 50 8.11 -1.79 1.76
CA TRP A 50 8.11 -3.16 1.23
C TRP A 50 6.77 -3.86 1.47
N LEU A 51 6.13 -3.66 2.62
CA LEU A 51 4.81 -4.20 2.91
C LEU A 51 3.76 -3.64 1.95
N LEU A 52 3.79 -2.33 1.69
CA LEU A 52 2.90 -1.69 0.73
C LEU A 52 3.13 -2.20 -0.70
N ALA A 53 4.39 -2.41 -1.10
CA ALA A 53 4.74 -2.99 -2.39
C ALA A 53 4.16 -4.41 -2.56
N PHE A 54 4.30 -5.23 -1.52
CA PHE A 54 3.77 -6.59 -1.50
C PHE A 54 2.24 -6.61 -1.57
N VAL A 55 1.56 -5.78 -0.77
CA VAL A 55 0.09 -5.70 -0.80
C VAL A 55 -0.40 -5.19 -2.17
N SER A 56 0.26 -4.20 -2.75
CA SER A 56 -0.07 -3.70 -4.09
C SER A 56 0.05 -4.79 -5.16
N PHE A 57 1.10 -5.62 -5.08
CA PHE A 57 1.29 -6.76 -5.98
C PHE A 57 0.19 -7.82 -5.80
N CYS A 58 -0.16 -8.16 -4.55
CA CYS A 58 -1.27 -9.07 -4.26
C CYS A 58 -2.61 -8.53 -4.79
N ALA A 59 -2.88 -7.24 -4.62
CA ALA A 59 -4.09 -6.59 -5.12
C ALA A 59 -4.16 -6.61 -6.66
N LEU A 60 -3.03 -6.36 -7.34
CA LEU A 60 -2.98 -6.46 -8.80
C LEU A 60 -3.26 -7.88 -9.28
N ARG A 61 -2.69 -8.89 -8.61
CA ARG A 61 -2.95 -10.30 -8.93
C ARG A 61 -4.43 -10.66 -8.82
N GLU A 62 -5.07 -10.22 -7.74
CA GLU A 62 -6.50 -10.47 -7.51
C GLU A 62 -7.36 -9.72 -8.53
N TYR A 63 -7.03 -8.46 -8.82
CA TYR A 63 -7.69 -7.67 -9.86
C TYR A 63 -7.60 -8.32 -11.24
N LEU A 64 -6.41 -8.76 -11.65
CA LEU A 64 -6.21 -9.46 -12.92
C LEU A 64 -6.94 -10.81 -12.98
N SER A 65 -7.22 -11.43 -11.83
CA SER A 65 -8.05 -12.65 -11.79
C SER A 65 -9.54 -12.37 -11.98
N LEU A 66 -10.00 -11.15 -11.69
CA LEU A 66 -11.41 -10.76 -11.81
C LEU A 66 -11.77 -10.20 -13.19
N VAL A 67 -10.79 -9.66 -13.91
CA VAL A 67 -10.97 -9.12 -15.26
C VAL A 67 -10.88 -10.25 -16.27
N ASP A 68 -11.79 -10.29 -17.24
CA ASP A 68 -11.68 -11.16 -18.41
C ASP A 68 -10.54 -10.68 -19.32
N ILE A 69 -9.36 -11.27 -19.12
CA ILE A 69 -8.14 -10.91 -19.87
C ILE A 69 -8.17 -11.55 -21.26
N ARG A 70 -8.08 -10.71 -22.30
CA ARG A 70 -7.84 -11.16 -23.67
C ARG A 70 -6.39 -11.64 -23.82
N LEU A 71 -6.19 -12.80 -24.43
CA LEU A 71 -4.86 -13.41 -24.68
C LEU A 71 -3.92 -12.57 -25.55
N GLU A 72 -4.46 -11.57 -26.26
CA GLU A 72 -3.74 -10.63 -27.11
C GLU A 72 -2.99 -9.57 -26.28
N ASP A 73 -3.41 -9.30 -25.05
CA ASP A 73 -2.94 -8.16 -24.24
C ASP A 73 -1.80 -8.51 -23.26
N ARG A 74 -0.98 -9.51 -23.61
CA ARG A 74 0.11 -10.02 -22.75
C ARG A 74 1.11 -8.93 -22.35
N TRP A 75 1.33 -7.97 -23.24
CA TRP A 75 2.19 -6.82 -22.99
C TRP A 75 1.59 -5.87 -21.96
N GLY A 76 0.26 -5.64 -21.99
CA GLY A 76 -0.43 -4.85 -20.98
C GLY A 76 -0.32 -5.48 -19.59
N ILE A 77 -0.48 -6.80 -19.50
CA ILE A 77 -0.31 -7.54 -18.24
C ILE A 77 1.12 -7.40 -17.72
N LEU A 78 2.12 -7.61 -18.58
CA LEU A 78 3.53 -7.48 -18.20
C LEU A 78 3.85 -6.05 -17.74
N ALA A 79 3.36 -5.04 -18.46
CA ALA A 79 3.53 -3.64 -18.09
C ALA A 79 2.90 -3.34 -16.73
N SER A 80 1.71 -3.89 -16.44
CA SER A 80 1.05 -3.71 -15.14
C SER A 80 1.87 -4.31 -13.99
N TYR A 81 2.42 -5.52 -14.17
CA TYR A 81 3.29 -6.13 -13.17
C TYR A 81 4.61 -5.38 -12.97
N LEU A 82 5.17 -4.80 -14.02
CA LEU A 82 6.39 -3.98 -13.93
C LEU A 82 6.14 -2.59 -13.32
N SER A 83 4.92 -2.05 -13.43
CA SER A 83 4.61 -0.72 -12.92
C SER A 83 4.79 -0.60 -11.39
N ILE A 84 4.44 -1.64 -10.64
CA ILE A 84 4.58 -1.68 -9.18
C ILE A 84 6.06 -1.57 -8.75
N PRO A 85 6.97 -2.50 -9.12
CA PRO A 85 8.37 -2.40 -8.72
C PRO A 85 9.02 -1.12 -9.25
N PHE A 86 8.61 -0.64 -10.42
CA PHE A 86 9.08 0.62 -10.96
C PHE A 86 8.70 1.83 -10.09
N MET A 87 7.45 1.92 -9.64
CA MET A 87 6.99 2.98 -8.73
C MET A 87 7.70 2.92 -7.38
N PHE A 88 7.87 1.73 -6.82
CA PHE A 88 8.60 1.59 -5.55
C PHE A 88 10.09 1.87 -5.70
N TYR A 89 10.71 1.55 -6.83
CA TYR A 89 12.09 1.92 -7.11
C TYR A 89 12.26 3.44 -7.13
N LEU A 90 11.34 4.17 -7.78
CA LEU A 90 11.35 5.63 -7.84
C LEU A 90 11.28 6.30 -6.46
N ILE A 91 10.53 5.70 -5.54
CA ILE A 91 10.44 6.17 -4.15
C ILE A 91 11.79 5.97 -3.43
N GLN A 92 12.49 4.84 -3.64
CA GLN A 92 13.79 4.59 -3.00
C GLN A 92 14.87 5.58 -3.41
N ILE A 93 14.87 6.00 -4.68
CA ILE A 93 15.84 6.98 -5.21
C ILE A 93 15.38 8.43 -5.00
N GLU A 94 14.27 8.63 -4.28
CA GLU A 94 13.67 9.94 -3.98
C GLU A 94 13.47 10.82 -5.23
N TRP A 95 13.28 10.21 -6.40
CA TRP A 95 13.23 10.94 -7.67
C TRP A 95 11.81 11.41 -7.97
N TYR A 96 11.39 12.44 -7.23
CA TYR A 96 10.05 13.00 -7.28
C TYR A 96 9.63 13.48 -8.69
N GLY A 97 10.57 14.08 -9.43
CA GLY A 97 10.30 14.60 -10.79
C GLY A 97 9.90 13.53 -11.80
N PHE A 98 10.44 12.32 -11.70
CA PHE A 98 10.02 11.22 -12.57
C PHE A 98 8.74 10.55 -12.06
N PHE A 99 8.59 10.41 -10.74
CA PHE A 99 7.40 9.84 -10.11
C PHE A 99 6.11 10.56 -10.53
N ILE A 100 6.12 11.90 -10.58
CA ILE A 100 4.94 12.70 -10.99
C ILE A 100 4.63 12.64 -12.50
N ILE A 101 5.57 12.19 -13.33
CA ILE A 101 5.31 11.95 -14.76
C ILE A 101 4.69 10.56 -14.95
N ALA A 102 5.11 9.59 -14.14
CA ALA A 102 4.59 8.21 -14.18
C ALA A 102 3.12 8.11 -13.77
N ILE A 103 2.68 8.95 -12.83
CA ILE A 103 1.27 9.12 -12.48
C ILE A 103 0.77 10.32 -13.27
N PRO A 104 -0.13 10.17 -14.28
CA PRO A 104 -0.62 11.31 -15.04
C PRO A 104 -1.55 12.16 -14.16
N VAL A 105 -0.96 13.04 -13.34
CA VAL A 105 -1.68 14.03 -12.51
C VAL A 105 -2.07 15.25 -13.35
N TYR A 106 -1.45 15.43 -14.52
CA TYR A 106 -1.67 16.58 -15.38
C TYR A 106 -2.84 16.33 -16.35
N VAL A 107 -3.96 16.99 -16.06
CA VAL A 107 -5.03 17.36 -17.00
C VAL A 107 -5.17 18.87 -17.01
#